data_AF-A0A6G1KWY7-F1
#
_entry.id   AF-A0A6G1KWY7-F1
#
_cell.length_a   1.000
_cell.length_b   1.000
_cell.length_c   1.000
_cell.angle_alpha   90.00
_cell.angle_beta   90.00
_cell.angle_gamma   90.00
#
_symmetry.space_group_name_H-M   'P 1'
#
loop_
_entity.id
_entity.type
_entity.pdbx_description
1 polymer ?
#
loop_
_entity_poly.entity_id
_entity_poly.type
_entity_poly.pdbx_seq_one_letter_code
_entity_poly.pdbx_strand_id
1 'polypeptide(L)'
;MQSLRTPLVAAARHAARRATTITQTSGVLRQRTQRTTFSQSPRERALTSPLNLPKWLEENSHLLKPPINNYCVYSDPLTVMIVGGPNARTDYHINETPEFFYQYKGRMLLKTVQDGQFKDIYINEGELFLLPPNTPHNPVRFENTVGVVLEMPRPETSVDRLRWYCQNCGEKVHEASFHCTDLGTQIKAGVNAFKENTEARTCKKCGEVCDVAPKPEVMEQMRTAPS
;
A
#
# COMPACT_ATOMS: atom_id res chain seq x y z
N MET A 1 -33.04 -31.49 -29.05
CA MET A 1 -33.97 -32.41 -28.34
C MET A 1 -33.57 -32.36 -26.88
N GLN A 2 -34.32 -31.89 -25.88
CA GLN A 2 -35.75 -31.67 -25.63
C GLN A 2 -35.84 -30.34 -24.82
N SER A 3 -36.62 -29.31 -25.18
CA SER A 3 -38.05 -29.12 -24.85
C SER A 3 -38.38 -29.55 -23.41
N LEU A 4 -38.76 -28.65 -22.49
CA LEU A 4 -40.15 -28.21 -22.36
C LEU A 4 -40.25 -26.86 -21.60
N ARG A 5 -40.99 -25.92 -22.19
CA ARG A 5 -41.65 -24.79 -21.52
C ARG A 5 -43.05 -25.23 -21.10
N THR A 6 -43.54 -24.78 -19.94
CA THR A 6 -44.92 -24.26 -19.82
C THR A 6 -45.04 -23.31 -18.62
N PRO A 7 -45.70 -22.14 -18.75
CA PRO A 7 -46.02 -21.23 -17.65
C PRO A 7 -47.43 -21.50 -17.09
N LEU A 8 -47.71 -21.00 -15.89
CA LEU A 8 -49.10 -20.86 -15.41
C LEU A 8 -49.30 -19.53 -14.69
N VAL A 9 -50.36 -18.86 -15.13
CA VAL A 9 -50.79 -17.50 -14.79
C VAL A 9 -51.89 -17.57 -13.73
N ALA A 10 -51.81 -16.61 -12.80
CA ALA A 10 -52.86 -15.95 -12.00
C ALA A 10 -53.91 -16.75 -11.22
N ALA A 11 -54.13 -16.31 -9.98
CA ALA A 11 -55.48 -16.07 -9.47
C ALA A 11 -55.45 -15.05 -8.31
N ALA A 12 -55.96 -13.85 -8.58
CA ALA A 12 -56.43 -12.94 -7.54
C ALA A 12 -57.75 -13.48 -6.96
N ARG A 13 -57.91 -13.46 -5.63
CA ARG A 13 -59.22 -13.57 -4.99
C ARG A 13 -59.35 -12.55 -3.87
N HIS A 14 -60.28 -11.63 -4.08
CA HIS A 14 -60.90 -10.82 -3.06
C HIS A 14 -61.58 -11.70 -2.01
N ALA A 15 -61.41 -11.33 -0.74
CA ALA A 15 -62.35 -11.65 0.32
C ALA A 15 -62.57 -10.37 1.15
N ALA A 16 -63.78 -9.82 1.02
CA ALA A 16 -64.29 -8.74 1.85
C ALA A 16 -64.98 -9.33 3.11
N ARG A 17 -64.84 -8.62 4.25
CA ARG A 17 -65.69 -8.56 5.47
C ARG A 17 -64.75 -8.22 6.65
N ARG A 18 -65.06 -7.37 7.61
CA ARG A 18 -66.28 -6.71 8.10
C ARG A 18 -65.83 -5.42 8.80
N ALA A 19 -66.63 -4.36 8.74
CA ALA A 19 -66.43 -3.15 9.52
C ALA A 19 -66.77 -3.42 10.99
N THR A 20 -65.84 -3.09 11.89
CA THR A 20 -66.09 -3.01 13.33
C THR A 20 -65.87 -1.56 13.75
N THR A 21 -66.94 -0.91 14.18
CA THR A 21 -66.96 0.45 14.72
C THR A 21 -66.12 0.50 15.99
N ILE A 22 -65.04 1.29 15.98
CA ILE A 22 -64.29 1.64 17.19
C ILE A 22 -64.41 3.14 17.41
N THR A 23 -64.90 3.46 18.60
CA THR A 23 -65.22 4.76 19.16
C THR A 23 -64.04 5.73 19.07
N GLN A 24 -64.28 6.93 18.54
CA GLN A 24 -63.31 8.03 18.59
C GLN A 24 -63.21 8.56 20.02
N THR A 25 -62.09 8.27 20.69
CA THR A 25 -61.62 9.06 21.83
C THR A 25 -60.55 10.02 21.31
N SER A 26 -60.87 11.32 21.34
CA SER A 26 -59.98 12.43 21.07
C SER A 26 -58.83 12.45 22.08
N GLY A 27 -57.70 11.83 21.73
CA GLY A 27 -56.43 11.94 22.42
C GLY A 27 -55.43 12.68 21.53
N VAL A 28 -55.01 13.86 21.97
CA VAL A 28 -53.98 14.67 21.29
C VAL A 28 -52.66 13.88 21.27
N LEU A 29 -52.31 13.29 20.13
CA LEU A 29 -50.97 12.76 19.90
C LEU A 29 -50.00 13.95 19.80
N ARG A 30 -49.30 14.25 20.90
CA ARG A 30 -48.01 14.95 20.79
C ARG A 30 -47.04 14.01 20.09
N GLN A 31 -46.88 14.19 18.78
CA GLN A 31 -45.70 13.66 18.07
C GLN A 31 -44.47 14.33 18.68
N ARG A 32 -43.85 13.65 19.65
CA ARG A 32 -42.50 13.98 20.09
C ARG A 32 -41.59 13.59 18.93
N THR A 33 -41.34 14.53 18.02
CA THR A 33 -40.23 14.42 17.07
C THR A 33 -38.96 14.24 17.91
N GLN A 34 -38.53 12.99 18.06
CA GLN A 34 -37.19 12.71 18.54
C GLN A 34 -36.26 13.22 17.45
N ARG A 35 -35.80 14.47 17.60
CA ARG A 35 -34.60 14.91 16.91
C ARG A 35 -33.50 14.00 17.45
N THR A 36 -33.12 13.00 16.66
CA THR A 36 -31.85 12.32 16.81
C THR A 36 -30.79 13.40 16.67
N THR A 37 -30.33 13.92 17.80
CA THR A 37 -29.12 14.73 17.85
C THR A 37 -27.99 13.79 17.46
N PHE A 38 -27.56 13.86 16.20
CA PHE A 38 -26.27 13.31 15.83
C PHE A 38 -25.25 14.01 16.71
N SER A 39 -24.71 13.28 17.69
CA SER A 39 -23.53 13.70 18.43
C SER A 39 -22.37 13.64 17.44
N GLN A 40 -22.23 14.69 16.64
CA GLN A 40 -21.02 14.96 15.91
C GLN A 40 -20.12 15.72 16.88
N SER A 41 -19.16 15.02 17.49
CA SER A 41 -17.90 15.69 17.80
C SER A 41 -16.88 15.20 16.77
N PRO A 42 -16.68 15.91 15.64
CA PRO A 42 -15.39 15.81 14.99
C PRO A 42 -14.40 16.39 16.00
N ARG A 43 -13.37 15.63 16.37
CA ARG A 43 -12.16 16.27 16.89
C ARG A 43 -11.64 17.12 15.73
N GLU A 44 -11.87 18.42 15.78
CA GLU A 44 -11.39 19.34 14.76
C GLU A 44 -9.86 19.29 14.80
N ARG A 45 -9.25 18.56 13.85
CA ARG A 45 -7.80 18.61 13.66
C ARG A 45 -7.49 20.00 13.12
N ALA A 46 -6.81 20.82 13.92
CA ALA A 46 -6.33 22.12 13.48
C ALA A 46 -5.51 21.95 12.19
N LEU A 47 -5.81 22.77 11.18
CA LEU A 47 -5.08 22.75 9.91
C LEU A 47 -3.63 23.18 10.16
N THR A 48 -2.68 22.39 9.68
CA THR A 48 -1.25 22.73 9.69
C THR A 48 -0.88 23.54 8.46
N SER A 49 0.17 24.34 8.55
CA SER A 49 0.73 25.04 7.39
C SER A 49 1.23 24.03 6.34
N PRO A 50 1.09 24.34 5.04
CA PRO A 50 1.67 23.49 3.98
C PRO A 50 3.19 23.36 4.09
N LEU A 51 3.71 22.19 3.73
CA LEU A 51 5.15 21.96 3.63
C LEU A 51 5.67 22.49 2.29
N ASN A 52 6.65 23.41 2.32
CA ASN A 52 7.43 23.76 1.15
C ASN A 52 8.59 22.76 1.00
N LEU A 53 8.47 21.81 0.06
CA LEU A 53 9.46 20.75 -0.12
C LEU A 53 10.88 21.27 -0.43
N PRO A 54 11.08 22.21 -1.39
CA PRO A 54 12.41 22.80 -1.62
C PRO A 54 13.06 23.36 -0.36
N LYS A 55 12.34 24.20 0.39
CA LYS A 55 12.84 24.80 1.64
C LYS A 55 13.14 23.73 2.69
N TRP A 56 12.25 22.75 2.83
CA TRP A 56 12.48 21.64 3.75
C TRP A 56 13.76 20.87 3.40
N LEU A 57 14.05 20.65 2.12
CA LEU A 57 15.26 19.96 1.66
C LEU A 57 16.54 20.75 1.95
N GLU A 58 16.51 22.09 1.85
CA GLU A 58 17.66 22.94 2.22
C GLU A 58 18.10 22.69 3.66
N GLU A 59 17.13 22.54 4.57
CA GLU A 59 17.37 22.34 5.99
C GLU A 59 17.59 20.85 6.36
N ASN A 60 16.91 19.92 5.68
CA ASN A 60 16.74 18.54 6.15
C ASN A 60 17.27 17.46 5.19
N SER A 61 17.88 17.80 4.05
CA SER A 61 18.40 16.80 3.09
C SER A 61 19.42 15.83 3.67
N HIS A 62 20.08 16.20 4.79
CA HIS A 62 20.97 15.32 5.54
C HIS A 62 20.25 14.10 6.14
N LEU A 63 18.94 14.17 6.39
CA LEU A 63 18.10 13.07 6.89
C LEU A 63 17.75 12.03 5.80
N LEU A 64 18.09 12.32 4.53
CA LEU A 64 17.74 11.45 3.39
C LEU A 64 18.93 10.62 2.90
N LYS A 65 19.98 10.50 3.72
CA LYS A 65 21.22 9.76 3.41
C LYS A 65 21.29 8.47 4.24
N PRO A 66 22.01 7.42 3.78
CA PRO A 66 22.24 6.22 4.58
C PRO A 66 22.71 6.53 6.02
N PRO A 67 22.33 5.73 7.03
CA PRO A 67 21.61 4.46 6.93
C PRO A 67 20.07 4.57 6.95
N ILE A 68 19.53 5.77 7.16
CA ILE A 68 18.08 6.05 7.17
C ILE A 68 17.81 7.08 6.08
N ASN A 69 17.30 6.62 4.95
CA ASN A 69 17.16 7.43 3.75
C ASN A 69 15.73 7.94 3.52
N ASN A 70 14.84 7.82 4.51
CA ASN A 70 13.46 8.28 4.44
C ASN A 70 13.08 9.09 5.68
N TYR A 71 12.20 10.07 5.49
CA TYR A 71 11.62 10.88 6.55
C TYR A 71 10.10 10.88 6.43
N CYS A 72 9.41 10.53 7.51
CA CYS A 72 7.95 10.54 7.58
C CYS A 72 7.47 11.95 7.94
N VAL A 73 6.81 12.63 7.01
CA VAL A 73 6.28 13.99 7.19
C VAL A 73 4.91 13.95 7.87
N TYR A 74 4.05 13.03 7.43
CA TYR A 74 2.72 12.82 7.97
C TYR A 74 2.49 11.31 8.13
N SER A 75 1.83 10.89 9.20
CA SER A 75 1.56 9.47 9.51
C SER A 75 0.09 9.13 9.72
N ASP A 76 -0.81 10.13 9.71
CA ASP A 76 -2.25 9.94 9.88
C ASP A 76 -3.02 11.13 9.27
N PRO A 77 -4.02 10.90 8.39
CA PRO A 77 -4.54 9.59 7.99
C PRO A 77 -3.84 8.99 6.78
N LEU A 78 -2.82 9.64 6.21
CA LEU A 78 -1.97 9.03 5.18
C LEU A 78 -0.52 9.12 5.62
N THR A 79 0.24 8.07 5.30
CA THR A 79 1.68 8.11 5.46
C THR A 79 2.28 8.84 4.25
N VAL A 80 2.96 9.94 4.50
CA VAL A 80 3.66 10.74 3.48
C VAL A 80 5.13 10.77 3.83
N MET A 81 5.96 10.20 2.96
CA MET A 81 7.39 10.10 3.17
C MET A 81 8.15 10.87 2.10
N ILE A 82 9.22 11.55 2.50
CA ILE A 82 10.26 12.03 1.60
C ILE A 82 11.41 11.03 1.68
N VAL A 83 11.90 10.56 0.53
CA VAL A 83 12.86 9.46 0.47
C VAL A 83 14.00 9.81 -0.48
N GLY A 84 15.23 9.75 0.01
CA GLY A 84 16.44 9.91 -0.78
C GLY A 84 17.16 8.60 -1.08
N GLY A 85 18.39 8.74 -1.59
CA GLY A 85 19.30 7.64 -1.87
C GLY A 85 20.77 8.05 -1.73
N PRO A 86 21.71 7.09 -1.88
CA PRO A 86 21.49 5.77 -2.43
C PRO A 86 20.88 4.81 -1.41
N ASN A 87 19.96 3.96 -1.85
CA ASN A 87 19.42 2.86 -1.05
C ASN A 87 18.87 1.77 -1.96
N ALA A 88 19.35 0.55 -1.76
CA ALA A 88 18.83 -0.62 -2.43
C ALA A 88 18.90 -1.82 -1.50
N ARG A 89 17.87 -2.64 -1.59
CA ARG A 89 17.74 -3.92 -0.89
C ARG A 89 17.26 -4.96 -1.88
N THR A 90 17.19 -6.22 -1.47
CA THR A 90 16.76 -7.33 -2.32
C THR A 90 15.35 -7.82 -2.04
N ASP A 91 14.71 -7.30 -0.98
CA ASP A 91 13.31 -7.59 -0.66
C ASP A 91 12.36 -6.92 -1.65
N TYR A 92 11.36 -7.69 -2.09
CA TYR A 92 10.15 -7.21 -2.72
C TYR A 92 9.07 -7.08 -1.64
N HIS A 93 8.60 -5.87 -1.41
CA HIS A 93 7.46 -5.61 -0.56
C HIS A 93 6.17 -5.89 -1.33
N ILE A 94 5.19 -6.44 -0.62
CA ILE A 94 3.86 -6.72 -1.15
C ILE A 94 2.88 -6.12 -0.15
N ASN A 95 2.29 -5.02 -0.58
CA ASN A 95 1.32 -4.23 0.17
C ASN A 95 -0.07 -4.47 -0.42
N GLU A 96 -1.09 -4.67 0.41
CA GLU A 96 -2.47 -4.90 -0.03
C GLU A 96 -3.21 -3.59 -0.36
N THR A 97 -2.53 -2.45 -0.21
CA THR A 97 -2.98 -1.12 -0.61
C THR A 97 -2.10 -0.56 -1.74
N PRO A 98 -2.59 0.41 -2.55
CA PRO A 98 -1.77 1.06 -3.55
C PRO A 98 -0.70 1.94 -2.92
N GLU A 99 0.39 2.16 -3.66
CA GLU A 99 1.46 3.08 -3.28
C GLU A 99 1.66 4.12 -4.38
N PHE A 100 1.68 5.38 -3.99
CA PHE A 100 1.88 6.49 -4.92
C PHE A 100 3.29 7.06 -4.79
N PHE A 101 3.94 7.23 -5.94
CA PHE A 101 5.29 7.74 -6.07
C PHE A 101 5.26 9.04 -6.87
N TYR A 102 5.96 10.04 -6.36
CA TYR A 102 6.34 11.24 -7.11
C TYR A 102 7.85 11.42 -7.01
N GLN A 103 8.56 11.40 -8.13
CA GLN A 103 10.00 11.54 -8.12
C GLN A 103 10.39 13.01 -8.33
N TYR A 104 10.66 13.73 -7.24
CA TYR A 104 10.96 15.17 -7.27
C TYR A 104 12.35 15.51 -7.86
N LYS A 105 13.38 14.71 -7.56
CA LYS A 105 14.76 14.92 -8.04
C LYS A 105 15.41 13.59 -8.43
N GLY A 106 16.10 13.58 -9.57
CA GLY A 106 16.73 12.41 -10.16
C GLY A 106 15.72 11.31 -10.50
N ARG A 107 16.20 10.13 -10.89
CA ARG A 107 15.35 8.97 -11.19
C ARG A 107 15.44 7.91 -10.10
N MET A 108 14.45 7.04 -10.03
CA MET A 108 14.54 5.78 -9.28
C MET A 108 14.15 4.61 -10.18
N LEU A 109 14.50 3.41 -9.75
CA LEU A 109 14.06 2.17 -10.37
C LEU A 109 13.12 1.44 -9.40
N LEU A 110 11.93 1.10 -9.85
CA LEU A 110 11.00 0.24 -9.14
C LEU A 110 10.97 -1.11 -9.84
N LYS A 111 11.65 -2.11 -9.27
CA LYS A 111 11.58 -3.48 -9.78
C LYS A 111 10.25 -4.08 -9.36
N THR A 112 9.60 -4.83 -10.24
CA THR A 112 8.30 -5.44 -9.96
C THR A 112 8.25 -6.89 -10.45
N VAL A 113 7.32 -7.68 -9.91
CA VAL A 113 6.98 -8.99 -10.47
C VAL A 113 5.53 -8.97 -10.92
N GLN A 114 5.30 -9.08 -12.23
CA GLN A 114 3.98 -9.02 -12.84
C GLN A 114 3.75 -10.33 -13.61
N ASP A 115 2.71 -11.07 -13.26
CA ASP A 115 2.40 -12.37 -13.88
C ASP A 115 3.60 -13.35 -13.90
N GLY A 116 4.39 -13.33 -12.83
CA GLY A 116 5.60 -14.14 -12.68
C GLY A 116 6.83 -13.62 -13.45
N GLN A 117 6.72 -12.49 -14.14
CA GLN A 117 7.82 -11.86 -14.88
C GLN A 117 8.40 -10.67 -14.11
N PHE A 118 9.73 -10.62 -14.03
CA PHE A 118 10.44 -9.46 -13.48
C PHE A 118 10.40 -8.31 -14.49
N LYS A 119 9.95 -7.15 -14.04
CA LYS A 119 9.86 -5.93 -14.86
C LYS A 119 10.43 -4.76 -14.09
N ASP A 120 11.32 -4.04 -14.76
CA ASP A 120 11.93 -2.82 -14.27
C ASP A 120 11.08 -1.62 -14.71
N ILE A 121 10.70 -0.76 -13.77
CA ILE A 121 9.95 0.47 -14.03
C ILE A 121 10.82 1.63 -13.58
N TYR A 122 11.30 2.43 -14.52
CA TYR A 122 11.99 3.68 -14.18
C TYR A 122 10.96 4.78 -13.93
N ILE A 123 11.13 5.47 -12.81
CA ILE A 123 10.36 6.66 -12.45
C ILE A 123 11.35 7.82 -12.47
N ASN A 124 11.32 8.61 -13.55
CA ASN A 124 12.24 9.71 -13.81
C ASN A 124 11.84 10.99 -13.06
N GLU A 125 12.74 11.96 -13.04
CA GLU A 125 12.49 13.25 -12.39
C GLU A 125 11.23 13.91 -12.96
N GLY A 126 10.34 14.35 -12.07
CA GLY A 126 9.05 14.94 -12.40
C GLY A 126 7.91 13.94 -12.60
N GLU A 127 8.19 12.63 -12.68
CA GLU A 127 7.17 11.62 -12.97
C GLU A 127 6.34 11.22 -11.74
N LEU A 128 5.07 10.90 -12.00
CA LEU A 128 4.13 10.32 -11.07
C LEU A 128 3.88 8.87 -11.44
N PHE A 129 3.77 8.00 -10.44
CA PHE A 129 3.46 6.59 -10.65
C PHE A 129 2.57 6.07 -9.51
N LEU A 130 1.49 5.38 -9.87
CA LEU A 130 0.61 4.71 -8.92
C LEU A 130 0.78 3.21 -9.07
N LEU A 131 1.39 2.58 -8.07
CA LEU A 131 1.56 1.13 -8.02
C LEU A 131 0.27 0.46 -7.53
N PRO A 132 -0.32 -0.49 -8.28
CA PRO A 132 -1.49 -1.22 -7.84
C PRO A 132 -1.22 -2.10 -6.61
N PRO A 133 -2.23 -2.35 -5.76
CA PRO A 133 -2.14 -3.29 -4.65
C PRO A 133 -1.62 -4.66 -5.06
N ASN A 134 -1.02 -5.37 -4.11
CA ASN A 134 -0.52 -6.73 -4.22
C ASN A 134 0.57 -6.94 -5.28
N THR A 135 1.11 -5.87 -5.86
CA THR A 135 2.24 -5.95 -6.78
C THR A 135 3.53 -6.11 -5.97
N PRO A 136 4.26 -7.25 -6.07
CA PRO A 136 5.58 -7.37 -5.47
C PRO A 136 6.50 -6.32 -6.09
N HIS A 137 7.09 -5.47 -5.27
CA HIS A 137 7.90 -4.35 -5.73
C HIS A 137 9.14 -4.12 -4.87
N ASN A 138 10.25 -3.74 -5.48
CA ASN A 138 11.53 -3.48 -4.85
C ASN A 138 12.06 -2.11 -5.28
N PRO A 139 11.95 -1.07 -4.42
CA PRO A 139 12.46 0.27 -4.72
C PRO A 139 13.99 0.35 -4.66
N VAL A 140 14.60 0.79 -5.76
CA VAL A 140 16.03 1.09 -5.89
C VAL A 140 16.19 2.58 -6.09
N ARG A 141 16.84 3.24 -5.13
CA ARG A 141 17.07 4.69 -5.15
C ARG A 141 18.55 4.99 -5.34
N PHE A 142 18.85 5.85 -6.30
CA PHE A 142 20.22 6.23 -6.62
C PHE A 142 20.68 7.43 -5.76
N GLU A 143 21.98 7.69 -5.77
CA GLU A 143 22.56 8.82 -5.04
C GLU A 143 22.01 10.17 -5.53
N ASN A 144 21.89 11.14 -4.62
CA ASN A 144 21.46 12.52 -4.91
C ASN A 144 20.04 12.64 -5.50
N THR A 145 19.17 11.67 -5.21
CA THR A 145 17.77 11.65 -5.63
C THR A 145 16.82 11.98 -4.47
N VAL A 146 15.62 12.45 -4.80
CA VAL A 146 14.55 12.72 -3.84
C VAL A 146 13.23 12.29 -4.46
N GLY A 147 12.49 11.42 -3.77
CA GLY A 147 11.12 11.05 -4.12
C GLY A 147 10.17 11.28 -2.94
N VAL A 148 8.89 11.37 -3.24
CA VAL A 148 7.79 11.41 -2.29
C VAL A 148 6.98 10.12 -2.46
N VAL A 149 6.70 9.44 -1.36
CA VAL A 149 5.88 8.22 -1.34
C VAL A 149 4.68 8.44 -0.44
N LEU A 150 3.49 8.10 -0.95
CA LEU A 150 2.25 8.11 -0.22
C LEU A 150 1.75 6.68 -0.07
N GLU A 151 1.43 6.31 1.17
CA GLU A 151 0.81 5.02 1.48
C GLU A 151 -0.48 5.21 2.27
N MET A 152 -1.46 4.36 1.99
CA MET A 152 -2.72 4.34 2.73
C MET A 152 -2.55 3.59 4.07
N PRO A 153 -3.36 3.94 5.09
CA PRO A 153 -3.53 3.10 6.25
C PRO A 153 -3.90 1.68 5.83
N ARG A 154 -3.29 0.72 6.49
CA ARG A 154 -3.59 -0.68 6.28
C ARG A 154 -5.00 -0.99 6.80
N PRO A 155 -5.87 -1.67 6.01
CA PRO A 155 -7.07 -2.29 6.55
C PRO A 155 -6.71 -3.22 7.71
N GLU A 156 -7.57 -3.32 8.72
CA GLU A 156 -7.29 -4.09 9.95
C GLU A 156 -6.90 -5.56 9.68
N THR A 157 -7.48 -6.17 8.65
CA THR A 157 -7.23 -7.56 8.27
C THR A 157 -6.08 -7.73 7.29
N SER A 158 -5.49 -6.64 6.80
CA SER A 158 -4.46 -6.72 5.77
C SER A 158 -3.13 -7.21 6.33
N VAL A 159 -2.37 -7.91 5.47
CA VAL A 159 -1.07 -8.51 5.81
C VAL A 159 -0.04 -8.08 4.77
N ASP A 160 0.96 -7.34 5.21
CA ASP A 160 2.11 -7.00 4.40
C ASP A 160 3.07 -8.19 4.34
N ARG A 161 3.78 -8.32 3.22
CA ARG A 161 4.78 -9.37 3.02
C ARG A 161 6.09 -8.78 2.49
N LEU A 162 7.20 -9.32 2.97
CA LEU A 162 8.51 -9.17 2.34
C LEU A 162 8.89 -10.49 1.70
N ARG A 163 9.28 -10.44 0.43
CA ARG A 163 9.64 -11.62 -0.36
C ARG A 163 11.00 -11.44 -1.01
N TRP A 164 11.80 -12.49 -1.01
CA TRP A 164 13.09 -12.53 -1.70
C TRP A 164 13.05 -13.55 -2.83
N TYR A 165 13.64 -13.16 -3.96
CA TYR A 165 13.78 -14.01 -5.13
C TYR A 165 15.26 -14.29 -5.40
N CYS A 166 15.56 -15.48 -5.90
CA CYS A 166 16.91 -15.87 -6.27
C CYS A 166 17.41 -15.03 -7.44
N GLN A 167 18.55 -14.35 -7.29
CA GLN A 167 19.11 -13.51 -8.34
C GLN A 167 19.61 -14.31 -9.56
N ASN A 168 19.85 -15.62 -9.39
CA ASN A 168 20.29 -16.50 -10.48
C ASN A 168 19.11 -17.10 -11.28
N CYS A 169 18.09 -17.64 -10.59
CA CYS A 169 17.03 -18.41 -11.27
C CYS A 169 15.60 -17.86 -11.08
N GLY A 170 15.41 -16.76 -10.36
CA GLY A 170 14.11 -16.11 -10.15
C GLY A 170 13.16 -16.83 -9.19
N GLU A 171 13.57 -17.96 -8.58
CA GLU A 171 12.74 -18.73 -7.65
C GLU A 171 12.43 -17.93 -6.37
N LYS A 172 11.26 -18.14 -5.75
CA LYS A 172 10.97 -17.56 -4.43
C LYS A 172 11.82 -18.26 -3.37
N VAL A 173 12.69 -17.52 -2.70
CA VAL A 173 13.66 -18.06 -1.74
C VAL A 173 13.15 -17.95 -0.32
N HIS A 174 12.59 -16.80 0.05
CA HIS A 174 12.05 -16.56 1.38
C HIS A 174 10.86 -15.60 1.33
N GLU A 175 9.97 -15.70 2.30
CA GLU A 175 8.85 -14.79 2.49
C GLU A 175 8.55 -14.65 3.99
N ALA A 176 8.42 -13.42 4.45
CA ALA A 176 7.97 -13.07 5.80
C ALA A 176 6.68 -12.25 5.70
N SER A 177 5.76 -12.47 6.63
CA SER A 177 4.46 -11.77 6.69
C SER A 177 4.29 -11.07 8.02
N PHE A 178 3.64 -9.91 8.03
CA PHE A 178 3.39 -9.15 9.25
C PHE A 178 2.16 -8.25 9.10
N HIS A 179 1.46 -8.00 10.20
CA HIS A 179 0.50 -6.90 10.27
C HIS A 179 1.28 -5.60 10.47
N CYS A 180 1.16 -4.67 9.52
CA CYS A 180 1.95 -3.45 9.53
C CYS A 180 1.33 -2.41 10.47
N THR A 181 1.99 -2.18 11.61
CA THR A 181 1.68 -1.14 12.60
C THR A 181 2.77 -0.06 12.64
N ASP A 182 4.01 -0.42 12.34
CA ASP A 182 5.16 0.47 12.14
C ASP A 182 5.99 -0.05 10.97
N LEU A 183 5.72 0.50 9.79
CA LEU A 183 6.32 0.05 8.53
C LEU A 183 7.85 0.06 8.57
N GLY A 184 8.44 1.15 9.07
CA GLY A 184 9.90 1.32 9.06
C GLY A 184 10.60 0.31 9.96
N THR A 185 10.12 0.17 11.19
CA THR A 185 10.71 -0.76 12.16
C THR A 185 10.52 -2.22 11.74
N GLN A 186 9.32 -2.58 11.29
CA GLN A 186 9.00 -3.97 10.94
C GLN A 186 9.71 -4.43 9.66
N ILE A 187 9.82 -3.57 8.63
CA ILE A 187 10.60 -3.90 7.44
C ILE A 187 12.07 -4.11 7.81
N LYS A 188 12.65 -3.22 8.62
CA LYS A 188 14.05 -3.32 9.05
C LYS A 188 14.30 -4.64 9.80
N ALA A 189 13.39 -5.04 10.68
CA ALA A 189 13.48 -6.30 11.39
C ALA A 189 13.46 -7.51 10.43
N GLY A 190 12.53 -7.54 9.47
CA GLY A 190 12.44 -8.61 8.47
C GLY A 190 13.68 -8.71 7.58
N VAL A 191 14.21 -7.57 7.11
CA VAL A 191 15.44 -7.51 6.30
C VAL A 191 16.65 -7.99 7.08
N ASN A 192 16.81 -7.59 8.34
CA ASN A 192 17.92 -8.04 9.18
C ASN A 192 17.84 -9.55 9.48
N ALA A 193 16.64 -10.06 9.80
CA ALA A 193 16.43 -11.48 10.01
C ALA A 193 16.80 -12.33 8.78
N PHE A 194 16.43 -11.86 7.57
CA PHE A 194 16.87 -12.52 6.33
C PHE A 194 18.39 -12.42 6.15
N LYS A 195 18.98 -11.25 6.39
CA LYS A 195 20.42 -11.01 6.21
C LYS A 195 21.28 -11.95 7.06
N GLU A 196 20.87 -12.19 8.29
CA GLU A 196 21.58 -13.02 9.28
C GLU A 196 21.36 -14.53 9.09
N ASN A 197 20.38 -14.93 8.27
CA ASN A 197 20.00 -16.32 8.09
C ASN A 197 20.45 -16.88 6.72
N THR A 198 21.62 -17.51 6.68
CA THR A 198 22.19 -18.13 5.47
C THR A 198 21.29 -19.22 4.87
N GLU A 199 20.61 -20.01 5.70
CA GLU A 199 19.68 -21.05 5.21
C GLU A 199 18.48 -20.42 4.49
N ALA A 200 17.88 -19.38 5.09
CA ALA A 200 16.79 -18.64 4.46
C ALA A 200 17.24 -17.94 3.17
N ARG A 201 18.52 -17.57 3.05
CA ARG A 201 19.10 -16.97 1.83
C ARG A 201 19.47 -18.01 0.76
N THR A 202 19.52 -19.30 1.10
CA THR A 202 19.94 -20.33 0.17
C THR A 202 18.76 -20.78 -0.70
N CYS A 203 18.88 -20.58 -2.01
CA CYS A 203 17.87 -20.99 -2.97
C CYS A 203 17.79 -22.52 -3.03
N LYS A 204 16.63 -23.06 -2.67
CA LYS A 204 16.38 -24.51 -2.65
C LYS A 204 16.39 -25.17 -4.03
N LYS A 205 16.29 -24.37 -5.11
CA LYS A 205 16.23 -24.85 -6.50
C LYS A 205 17.61 -24.97 -7.14
N CYS A 206 18.49 -23.99 -6.94
CA CYS A 206 19.80 -23.95 -7.60
C CYS A 206 21.00 -23.90 -6.64
N GLY A 207 20.78 -23.79 -5.33
CA GLY A 207 21.84 -23.74 -4.32
C GLY A 207 22.50 -22.37 -4.12
N GLU A 208 22.14 -21.36 -4.92
CA GLU A 208 22.69 -20.00 -4.80
C GLU A 208 22.38 -19.39 -3.43
N VAL A 209 23.38 -18.79 -2.78
CA VAL A 209 23.17 -18.01 -1.54
C VAL A 209 22.90 -16.56 -1.92
N CYS A 210 21.66 -16.13 -1.77
CA CYS A 210 21.20 -14.84 -2.25
C CYS A 210 21.90 -13.67 -1.53
N ASP A 211 22.26 -12.66 -2.32
CA ASP A 211 22.74 -11.38 -1.83
C ASP A 211 21.62 -10.63 -1.09
N VAL A 212 22.01 -9.75 -0.17
CA VAL A 212 21.08 -8.95 0.65
C VAL A 212 20.91 -7.52 0.13
N ALA A 213 21.89 -7.04 -0.63
CA ALA A 213 21.89 -5.76 -1.33
C ALA A 213 22.65 -5.90 -2.66
N PRO A 214 22.29 -5.13 -3.69
CA PRO A 214 23.06 -5.09 -4.94
C PRO A 214 24.47 -4.56 -4.74
N LYS A 215 25.42 -5.05 -5.54
CA LYS A 215 26.79 -4.54 -5.57
C LYS A 215 26.84 -3.14 -6.23
N PRO A 216 27.84 -2.28 -5.90
CA PRO A 216 27.95 -0.94 -6.47
C PRO A 216 27.96 -0.91 -8.01
N GLU A 217 28.61 -1.86 -8.67
CA GLU A 217 28.62 -1.96 -10.13
C GLU A 217 27.23 -2.25 -10.71
N VAL A 218 26.43 -3.08 -10.03
CA VAL A 218 25.04 -3.36 -10.43
C VAL A 218 24.17 -2.12 -10.21
N MET A 219 24.39 -1.40 -9.11
CA MET A 219 23.72 -0.12 -8.84
C MET A 219 23.97 0.89 -9.95
N GLU A 220 25.20 1.00 -10.42
CA GLU A 220 25.57 1.93 -11.50
C GLU A 220 24.97 1.53 -12.86
N GLN A 221 24.96 0.22 -13.16
CA GLN A 221 24.28 -0.30 -14.35
C GLN A 221 22.78 0.02 -14.34
N MET A 222 22.11 -0.22 -13.21
CA MET A 222 20.69 0.13 -13.05
C MET A 222 20.46 1.64 -13.17
N ARG A 223 21.37 2.48 -12.66
CA ARG A 223 21.24 3.95 -12.73
C ARG A 223 21.29 4.47 -14.16
N THR A 224 22.13 3.87 -14.98
CA THR A 224 22.47 4.36 -16.34
C THR A 224 21.73 3.62 -17.46
N ALA A 225 21.02 2.54 -17.15
CA ALA A 225 20.22 1.80 -18.12
C ALA A 225 19.10 2.66 -18.74
N PRO A 226 18.74 2.41 -20.00
CA PRO A 226 17.66 3.14 -20.66
C PRO A 226 16.31 2.94 -19.95
N SER A 227 15.49 3.99 -19.93
CA SER A 227 14.08 3.94 -19.50
C SER A 227 13.21 3.28 -20.54
#